data_AF-A0A2S6HST3-F1
#
_entry.id   AF-A0A2S6HST3-F1
#
_cell.length_a   1.000
_cell.length_b   1.000
_cell.length_c   1.000
_cell.angle_alpha   90.00
_cell.angle_beta   90.00
_cell.angle_gamma   90.00
#
_symmetry.space_group_name_H-M   'P 1'
#
loop_
_entity.id
_entity.type
_entity.pdbx_description
1 polymer ?
#
loop_
_entity_poly.entity_id
_entity_poly.type
_entity_poly.pdbx_seq_one_letter_code
_entity_poly.pdbx_strand_id
1 'polypeptide(L)' 'MKTIKQRLLGFTLILISFAVIALAWTGTTPEERDVTVILITLPLGIYSMVTKSEV' A
#
# COMPACT_ATOMS: atom_id res chain seq x y z
N MET A 1 -14.87 -8.22 15.24
CA MET A 1 -14.19 -6.98 14.79
C MET A 1 -12.75 -7.18 14.28
N LYS A 2 -12.21 -8.40 14.19
CA LYS A 2 -10.80 -8.68 13.83
C LYS A 2 -10.53 -8.41 12.33
N THR A 3 -11.44 -8.81 11.46
CA THR A 3 -11.38 -8.66 10.00
C THR A 3 -11.62 -7.24 9.49
N ILE A 4 -12.44 -6.42 10.17
CA ILE A 4 -12.66 -5.02 9.77
C ILE A 4 -11.39 -4.20 9.96
N LYS A 5 -10.67 -4.39 11.08
CA LYS A 5 -9.39 -3.72 11.34
C LYS A 5 -8.31 -4.14 10.33
N GLN A 6 -8.24 -5.43 9.99
CA GLN A 6 -7.29 -5.92 8.97
C GLN A 6 -7.58 -5.34 7.59
N ARG A 7 -8.87 -5.29 7.19
CA ARG A 7 -9.26 -4.67 5.92
C ARG A 7 -8.99 -3.16 5.88
N LEU A 8 -9.20 -2.45 7.00
CA LEU A 8 -8.86 -1.03 7.12
C LEU A 8 -7.35 -0.80 6.93
N LEU A 9 -6.51 -1.63 7.56
CA LEU A 9 -5.05 -1.58 7.37
C LEU A 9 -4.66 -1.87 5.92
N GLY A 10 -5.27 -2.88 5.29
CA GLY A 10 -5.03 -3.19 3.88
C GLY A 10 -5.39 -2.05 2.94
N PHE A 11 -6.54 -1.41 3.18
CA PHE A 11 -6.97 -0.23 2.43
C PHE A 11 -6.02 0.96 2.61
N THR A 12 -5.57 1.21 3.84
CA THR A 12 -4.57 2.25 4.11
C THR A 12 -3.26 2.00 3.36
N LEU A 13 -2.77 0.76 3.30
CA LEU A 13 -1.55 0.41 2.56
C LEU A 13 -1.69 0.67 1.06
N ILE A 14 -2.86 0.39 0.48
CA ILE A 14 -3.13 0.69 -0.92
C ILE A 14 -3.17 2.20 -1.16
N LEU A 15 -3.84 2.96 -0.29
CA LEU A 15 -3.84 4.42 -0.37
C LEU A 15 -2.43 5.02 -0.29
N ILE A 16 -1.59 4.52 0.61
CA ILE A 16 -0.19 4.94 0.73
C ILE A 16 0.57 4.62 -0.56
N SER A 17 0.34 3.44 -1.16
CA SER A 17 0.96 3.08 -2.45
C SER A 17 0.61 4.09 -3.54
N PHE A 18 -0.66 4.47 -3.68
CA PHE A 18 -1.08 5.49 -4.64
C PHE A 18 -0.51 6.88 -4.33
N ALA A 19 -0.44 7.26 -3.05
CA ALA A 19 0.17 8.52 -2.64
C ALA A 19 1.66 8.58 -3.00
N VAL A 20 2.40 7.49 -2.82
CA VAL A 20 3.81 7.39 -3.21
C VAL A 20 3.98 7.53 -4.72
N ILE A 21 3.12 6.92 -5.56
CA ILE A 21 3.16 7.13 -7.02
C ILE A 21 2.92 8.60 -7.37
N ALA A 22 1.93 9.22 -6.73
CA ALA A 22 1.61 10.62 -6.99
C ALA A 22 2.77 11.56 -6.62
N LEU A 23 3.43 11.31 -5.48
CA LEU A 23 4.62 12.06 -5.06
C LEU A 23 5.80 11.80 -6.01
N ALA A 24 6.06 10.55 -6.37
CA ALA A 24 7.11 10.18 -7.30
C ALA A 24 6.93 10.82 -8.67
N TRP A 25 5.71 11.01 -9.16
CA TRP A 25 5.45 11.72 -10.41
C TRP A 25 5.87 13.19 -10.39
N THR A 26 5.86 13.83 -9.21
CA THR A 26 6.35 15.21 -9.07
C THR A 26 7.88 15.31 -8.97
N GLY A 27 8.56 14.17 -8.77
CA GLY A 27 10.01 14.08 -8.70
C GLY A 27 10.71 14.41 -10.02
N THR A 28 11.82 15.12 -9.92
CA THR A 28 12.72 15.47 -11.02
C THR A 28 13.99 14.65 -11.04
N THR A 29 14.47 14.19 -9.87
CA THR A 29 15.63 13.29 -9.80
C THR A 29 15.22 11.82 -9.79
N PRO A 30 16.12 10.89 -10.18
CA PRO A 30 15.85 9.45 -10.10
C PRO A 30 15.46 8.97 -8.70
N GLU A 31 16.05 9.57 -7.66
CA GLU A 31 15.79 9.24 -6.26
C GLU A 31 14.40 9.69 -5.81
N GLU A 32 13.94 10.86 -6.26
CA GLU A 32 12.58 11.36 -5.99
C GLU A 32 11.50 10.51 -6.67
N ARG A 33 11.87 9.80 -7.75
CA ARG A 33 11.00 8.86 -8.48
C ARG A 33 11.07 7.44 -7.95
N ASP A 34 11.80 7.18 -6.87
CA ASP A 34 11.91 5.85 -6.30
C ASP A 34 10.55 5.41 -5.71
N VAL A 35 10.01 4.34 -6.29
CA VAL A 35 8.75 3.72 -5.90
C VAL A 35 8.94 2.28 -5.44
N THR A 36 10.17 1.86 -5.11
CA THR A 36 10.50 0.49 -4.70
C THR A 36 9.65 0.01 -3.51
N VAL A 37 9.27 0.93 -2.62
CA VAL A 37 8.38 0.66 -1.48
C VAL A 37 7.00 0.10 -1.89
N ILE A 38 6.53 0.38 -3.11
CA ILE A 38 5.25 -0.11 -3.65
C ILE A 38 5.27 -1.62 -3.86
N LEU A 39 6.44 -2.20 -4.18
CA LEU A 39 6.61 -3.64 -4.37
C LEU A 39 6.25 -4.44 -3.11
N ILE A 40 6.32 -3.81 -1.94
CA ILE A 40 5.98 -4.43 -0.65
C ILE A 40 4.58 -3.99 -0.21
N THR A 41 4.31 -2.70 -0.25
CA THR A 41 3.08 -2.12 0.32
C THR A 41 1.82 -2.49 -0.47
N LEU A 42 1.90 -2.56 -1.81
CA LEU A 42 0.75 -2.90 -2.65
C LEU A 42 0.33 -4.37 -2.51
N PRO A 43 1.22 -5.39 -2.63
CA PRO A 43 0.84 -6.78 -2.43
C PRO A 43 0.37 -7.05 -1.00
N LEU A 44 0.99 -6.43 0.01
CA LEU A 44 0.60 -6.58 1.41
C LEU A 44 -0.78 -5.97 1.69
N GLY A 45 -1.08 -4.81 1.10
CA GLY A 45 -2.39 -4.17 1.20
C GLY A 45 -3.49 -5.02 0.56
N ILE A 46 -3.24 -5.52 -0.66
CA ILE A 46 -4.15 -6.44 -1.37
C ILE A 46 -4.36 -7.72 -0.56
N TYR A 47 -3.27 -8.35 -0.09
CA TYR A 47 -3.33 -9.56 0.73
C TYR A 47 -4.19 -9.33 1.99
N SER A 48 -3.98 -8.21 2.67
CA SER A 48 -4.73 -7.87 3.89
C SER A 48 -6.23 -7.66 3.64
N MET A 49 -6.62 -7.21 2.43
CA MET A 49 -8.01 -7.05 2.03
C MET A 49 -8.69 -8.37 1.62
N VAL A 50 -7.96 -9.23 0.90
CA VAL A 50 -8.48 -10.47 0.32
C VAL A 50 -8.50 -11.61 1.34
N THR A 51 -7.48 -11.70 2.20
CA THR A 51 -7.41 -12.72 3.25
C THR A 51 -8.45 -12.43 4.33
N LYS A 52 -9.38 -13.36 4.54
CA LYS A 52 -10.16 -13.42 5.77
C LYS A 52 -9.23 -13.90 6.88
N SER A 53 -9.19 -13.21 8.02
CA SER A 53 -8.48 -13.71 9.19
C SER A 53 -9.15 -15.01 9.63
N GLU A 54 -8.71 -16.15 9.12
CA GLU A 54 -9.05 -17.47 9.64
C GLU A 54 -8.13 -17.76 10.83
N VAL A 55 -8.44 -17.08 11.95
CA VAL A 55 -8.03 -17.48 13.31
C VAL A 55 -9.14 -17.10 14.27
#